data_AF-A0A8T5RB79-F1
#
_entry.id   AF-A0A8T5RB79-F1
#
_cell.length_a   1.000
_cell.length_b   1.000
_cell.length_c   1.000
_cell.angle_alpha   90.00
_cell.angle_beta   90.00
_cell.angle_gamma   90.00
#
_symmetry.space_group_name_H-M   'P 1'
#
loop_
_entity.id
_entity.type
_entity.pdbx_description
1 polymer ?
#
loop_
_entity_poly.entity_id
_entity_poly.type
_entity_poly.pdbx_seq_one_letter_code
_entity_poly.pdbx_strand_id
1 'polypeptide(L)' 'MRARACIKCKEYVIIHANNPLNQNKIDNFERIHHLHTLITVDLEEIKDQYQIIKNNGSKDPSNETNHSQDFLNKIY' A
#
# COMPACT_ATOMS: atom_id res chain seq x y z
N MET A 1 4.05 1.86 -10.98
CA MET A 1 2.79 2.29 -10.31
C MET A 1 3.22 3.16 -9.14
N ARG A 2 2.70 4.39 -9.02
CA ARG A 2 3.18 5.31 -7.98
C ARG A 2 2.37 5.19 -6.70
N ALA A 3 3.02 5.50 -5.58
CA ALA A 3 2.43 5.54 -4.26
C ALA A 3 2.82 6.85 -3.56
N ARG A 4 1.88 7.40 -2.79
CA ARG A 4 2.13 8.47 -1.83
C ARG A 4 2.38 7.81 -0.48
N ALA A 5 3.54 8.05 0.10
CA ALA A 5 3.97 7.36 1.32
C ALA A 5 4.38 8.35 2.41
N CYS A 6 4.09 8.00 3.66
CA CYS A 6 4.46 8.76 4.84
C CYS A 6 5.72 8.13 5.47
N ILE A 7 6.81 8.87 5.54
CA ILE A 7 8.09 8.35 6.06
C ILE A 7 7.96 7.94 7.54
N LYS A 8 7.23 8.73 8.33
CA LYS A 8 7.08 8.53 9.77
C LYS A 8 6.15 7.36 10.11
N CYS A 9 5.01 7.25 9.43
CA CYS A 9 4.01 6.21 9.73
C CYS A 9 4.33 4.87 9.05
N LYS A 10 5.18 4.88 8.02
CA LYS A 10 5.41 3.72 7.14
C LYS A 10 4.11 3.22 6.51
N GLU A 11 3.25 4.17 6.12
CA GLU A 11 1.98 3.91 5.42
C GLU A 11 2.00 4.52 4.03
N TYR A 12 1.25 3.94 3.10
CA TYR A 12 1.10 4.47 1.74
C TYR A 12 -0.30 4.32 1.16
N VAL A 13 -0.59 5.15 0.15
CA VAL A 13 -1.76 5.05 -0.73
C VAL A 13 -1.30 5.00 -2.18
N ILE A 14 -1.88 4.08 -2.97
CA ILE A 14 -1.58 3.96 -4.41
C ILE A 14 -2.19 5.15 -5.14
N ILE A 15 -1.46 5.73 -6.09
CA ILE A 15 -1.93 6.83 -6.94
C ILE A 15 -2.42 6.25 -8.28
N HIS A 16 -3.71 6.40 -8.55
CA HIS A 16 -4.37 6.04 -9.80
C HIS A 16 -4.85 7.32 -10.49
N ALA A 17 -4.06 7.82 -11.46
CA ALA A 17 -4.28 9.11 -12.13
C ALA A 17 -5.65 9.26 -12.81
N ASN A 18 -6.28 8.14 -13.20
CA ASN A 18 -7.54 8.14 -13.95
C ASN A 18 -8.78 7.85 -13.08
N ASN A 19 -8.64 7.79 -11.74
CA ASN A 19 -9.74 7.45 -10.85
C ASN A 19 -10.02 8.59 -9.85
N PRO A 20 -11.13 9.33 -9.95
CA PRO A 20 -11.45 10.42 -9.03
C PRO A 20 -11.68 9.95 -7.59
N LEU A 21 -12.09 8.70 -7.35
CA LEU A 21 -12.19 8.14 -5.99
C LEU A 21 -10.82 7.99 -5.34
N ASN A 22 -9.76 7.85 -6.14
CA ASN A 22 -8.39 7.80 -5.64
C ASN A 22 -7.93 9.17 -5.14
N GLN A 23 -8.36 10.26 -5.79
CA GLN A 23 -8.05 11.62 -5.35
C GLN A 23 -8.54 11.85 -3.91
N ASN A 24 -9.78 11.48 -3.60
CA ASN A 24 -10.31 11.59 -2.24
C ASN A 24 -9.49 10.78 -1.21
N LYS A 25 -8.98 9.60 -1.59
CA LYS A 25 -8.12 8.78 -0.71
C LYS A 25 -6.76 9.45 -0.48
N ILE A 26 -6.19 10.07 -1.51
CA ILE A 26 -4.95 10.85 -1.40
C ILE A 26 -5.17 12.05 -0.49
N ASP A 27 -6.21 12.85 -0.73
CA ASP A 27 -6.49 14.06 0.05
C ASP A 27 -6.73 13.73 1.53
N ASN A 28 -7.44 12.63 1.82
CA ASN A 28 -7.63 12.15 3.18
C ASN A 28 -6.30 11.68 3.81
N PHE A 29 -5.49 10.94 3.07
CA PHE A 29 -4.17 10.51 3.52
C PHE A 29 -3.28 11.72 3.86
N GLU A 30 -3.27 12.75 3.01
CA GLU A 30 -2.50 13.98 3.24
C GLU A 30 -3.01 14.77 4.44
N ARG A 31 -4.33 14.85 4.65
CA ARG A 31 -4.91 15.46 5.86
C ARG A 31 -4.52 14.75 7.14
N ILE A 32 -4.58 13.41 7.16
CA ILE A 32 -4.19 12.62 8.34
C ILE A 32 -2.69 12.81 8.63
N HIS A 33 -1.87 12.90 7.58
CA HIS A 33 -0.42 12.99 7.66
C HIS A 33 0.13 14.43 7.48
N HIS A 34 -0.69 15.46 7.71
CA HIS A 34 -0.37 16.86 7.38
C HIS A 34 0.90 17.42 8.06
N LEU A 35 1.36 16.82 9.17
CA LEU A 35 2.59 17.20 9.87
C LEU A 35 3.75 16.24 9.63
N HIS A 36 3.60 15.26 8.74
CA HIS A 36 4.62 14.25 8.46
C HIS A 36 5.23 14.49 7.08
N THR A 37 6.47 14.04 6.90
CA THR A 37 7.11 14.06 5.59
C THR A 37 6.46 13.02 4.69
N LEU A 38 5.87 13.50 3.59
CA LEU A 38 5.27 12.68 2.55
C LEU A 38 6.17 12.66 1.32
N ILE A 39 6.32 11.49 0.71
CA ILE A 39 7.07 11.29 -0.53
C ILE A 39 6.20 10.59 -1.57
N THR A 40 6.48 10.87 -2.84
CA THR A 40 5.90 10.13 -3.95
C THR A 40 7.00 9.28 -4.56
N VAL A 41 6.78 7.97 -4.56
CA VAL A 41 7.76 6.96 -4.94
C VAL A 41 7.10 5.87 -5.76
N ASP A 42 7.88 5.02 -6.40
CA ASP A 42 7.33 3.83 -7.04
C ASP A 42 6.97 2.79 -5.97
N LEU A 43 5.83 2.12 -6.16
CA LEU A 43 5.31 1.14 -5.18
C LEU A 43 6.34 0.05 -4.86
N GLU A 44 7.12 -0.36 -5.85
CA GLU A 44 8.15 -1.40 -5.71
C GLU A 44 9.27 -1.02 -4.73
N GLU A 45 9.52 0.27 -4.53
CA GLU A 45 10.57 0.77 -3.62
C GLU A 45 10.16 0.65 -2.14
N ILE A 46 8.86 0.59 -1.87
CA ILE A 46 8.30 0.67 -0.50
C ILE A 46 7.46 -0.54 -0.10
N LYS A 47 7.06 -1.41 -1.04
CA LYS A 47 6.12 -2.52 -0.81
C LYS A 47 6.51 -3.47 0.34
N ASP A 48 7.82 -3.64 0.57
CA ASP A 48 8.33 -4.56 1.59
C ASP A 48 8.49 -3.88 2.96
N GLN A 49 8.38 -2.55 3.02
CA GLN A 49 8.68 -1.73 4.20
C GLN A 49 7.49 -0.91 4.70
N TYR A 50 6.47 -0.68 3.87
CA TYR A 50 5.34 0.18 4.15
C TYR A 50 4.03 -0.60 4.05
N GLN A 51 3.03 -0.21 4.82
CA GLN A 51 1.70 -0.80 4.81
C GLN A 51 0.72 0.05 4.01
N ILE A 52 -0.18 -0.61 3.26
CA ILE A 52 -1.25 0.10 2.56
C ILE A 52 -2.27 0.62 3.59
N ILE A 53 -2.69 1.88 3.45
CA ILE A 53 -3.69 2.44 4.34
C ILE A 53 -5.05 1.75 4.14
N LYS A 54 -5.49 0.99 5.14
CA LYS A 54 -6.81 0.34 5.15
C LYS A 54 -7.83 1.35 5.66
N ASN A 55 -8.41 2.14 4.75
CA ASN A 55 -9.57 2.95 5.11
C ASN A 55 -10.73 2.00 5.45
N ASN A 56 -11.27 2.06 6.68
CA ASN A 56 -12.38 1.23 7.21
C ASN A 56 -13.72 1.51 6.50
N GLY A 57 -13.79 1.33 5.18
CA GLY A 57 -15.01 1.57 4.39
C GLY A 57 -15.12 0.79 3.08
N SER A 58 -14.16 -0.07 2.74
CA SER A 58 -14.29 -0.95 1.57
C SER A 58 -13.50 -2.22 1.81
N LYS A 59 -14.21 -3.34 1.99
CA LYS A 59 -13.61 -4.66 1.77
C LYS A 59 -13.26 -4.73 0.29
N ASP A 60 -12.00 -4.56 -0.07
CA ASP A 60 -11.46 -5.08 -1.33
C ASP A 60 -10.73 -6.40 -1.00
N PRO A 61 -11.31 -7.56 -1.32
CA PRO A 61 -10.66 -8.85 -1.14
C PRO A 61 -9.97 -9.23 -2.45
N SER A 62 -8.75 -8.77 -2.67
CA SER A 62 -7.85 -9.43 -3.63
C SER A 62 -6.46 -8.84 -3.54
N ASN A 63 -5.59 -9.49 -2.77
CA ASN A 63 -4.40 -10.05 -3.38
C ASN A 63 -3.90 -11.21 -2.54
N GLU A 64 -4.14 -12.40 -3.08
CA GLU A 64 -3.47 -13.62 -2.74
C GLU A 64 -1.96 -13.42 -2.96
N THR A 65 -1.17 -13.55 -1.91
CA THR A 65 0.25 -13.85 -2.07
C THR A 65 0.37 -15.36 -1.93
N ASN A 66 0.43 -16.05 -3.08
CA ASN A 66 0.96 -17.40 -3.19
C ASN A 66 2.34 -17.41 -2.53
N HIS A 67 2.42 -17.95 -1.31
CA HIS A 67 3.70 -18.25 -0.70
C HIS A 67 4.12 -19.63 -1.21
N SER A 68 4.98 -19.64 -2.22
CA SER A 68 5.81 -20.80 -2.54
C SER A 68 6.50 -21.25 -1.26
N GLN A 69 6.17 -22.45 -0.79
CA GLN A 69 7.00 -23.24 0.11
C GLN A 69 7.21 -24.60 -0.55
N ASP A 70 8.19 -24.64 -1.44
CA ASP A 70 9.01 -25.83 -1.61
C ASP A 70 9.62 -26.21 -0.25
N PHE A 71 9.95 -27.51 -0.11
CA PHE A 71 10.57 -28.22 1.02
C PHE A 71 9.62 -29.06 1.88
N LEU A 72 9.31 -30.28 1.43
CA LEU A 72 10.11 -31.47 1.79
C LEU A 72 9.47 -32.75 1.20
N ASN A 73 10.17 -33.37 0.26
CA ASN A 73 10.06 -34.80 0.01
C ASN A 73 10.33 -35.55 1.33
N LYS A 74 9.30 -36.22 1.87
CA LYS A 74 9.48 -37.34 2.80
C LYS A 74 8.59 -38.49 2.36
N ILE A 75 9.24 -39.37 1.58
CA ILE A 75 9.27 -40.83 1.75
C ILE A 75 8.08 -41.41 2.50
N TYR A 76 7.22 -42.14 1.78
CA TYR A 76 6.76 -43.48 2.13
C TYR A 76 6.43 -44.25 0.85
#